data_AF-A0A936JBD4-F1
#
_entry.id   AF-A0A936JBD4-F1
#
_cell.length_a   1.000
_cell.length_b   1.000
_cell.length_c   1.000
_cell.angle_alpha   90.00
_cell.angle_beta   90.00
_cell.angle_gamma   90.00
#
_symmetry.space_group_name_H-M   'P 1'
#
loop_
_entity.id
_entity.type
_entity.pdbx_description
1 polymer ?
#
loop_
_entity_poly.entity_id
_entity_poly.type
_entity_poly.pdbx_seq_one_letter_code
_entity_poly.pdbx_strand_id
1 'polypeptide(L)'
;MKLNFLFTFLLAGFSCSVLFAQDDKVSLEARKAELAKQVTGLTGELAGVQAKLDALPGWRKGYAGLVGFNLTKLTNWRQNPLPYSTTNNINFNGSAFANLIQDKYFWRNSGTLSLGWQKLQADTAKSENKSDYVSTVDVLTLSSLYGYRITPKLAASALAEFRTAVIKNAFNPAYLDLGIGGTWTPIPELIVVFHPLNYNYIFSKNETKFVSSLGCKIVADYNKEIFKGVKFKSNLSAFASYKNLQDLSNVTWANGLNLNLYKGLGLGVDYTLRWNKQETQGLGNDLQSFLFFGLSYAL
;
A
#
# COMPACT_ATOMS: atom_id res chain seq x y z
N MET A 1 46.76 62.57 -10.50
CA MET A 1 47.16 61.51 -9.54
C MET A 1 46.04 61.01 -8.61
N LYS A 2 44.86 61.65 -8.51
CA LYS A 2 43.78 61.23 -7.59
C LYS A 2 42.78 60.20 -8.16
N LEU A 3 42.76 59.93 -9.47
CA LEU A 3 41.80 59.00 -10.09
C LEU A 3 42.28 57.54 -10.11
N ASN A 4 43.60 57.30 -10.18
CA ASN A 4 44.17 55.94 -10.18
C ASN A 4 44.21 55.30 -8.78
N PHE A 5 44.09 56.07 -7.71
CA PHE A 5 44.06 55.52 -6.34
C PHE A 5 42.67 55.02 -5.94
N LEU A 6 41.60 55.59 -6.53
CA LEU A 6 40.21 55.18 -6.28
C LEU A 6 39.87 53.84 -6.98
N PHE A 7 40.46 53.59 -8.16
CA PHE A 7 40.18 52.39 -8.95
C PHE A 7 40.85 51.13 -8.36
N THR A 8 42.05 51.28 -7.78
CA THR A 8 42.75 50.18 -7.09
C THR A 8 42.09 49.82 -5.75
N PHE A 9 41.48 50.79 -5.06
CA PHE A 9 40.73 50.53 -3.81
C PHE A 9 39.37 49.86 -4.07
N LEU A 10 38.70 50.17 -5.20
CA LEU A 10 37.44 49.50 -5.59
C LEU A 10 37.66 48.04 -6.02
N LEU A 11 38.75 47.74 -6.74
CA LEU A 11 39.08 46.36 -7.15
C LEU A 11 39.60 45.50 -5.99
N ALA A 12 40.33 46.09 -5.03
CA ALA A 12 40.73 45.40 -3.80
C ALA A 12 39.53 45.15 -2.87
N GLY A 13 38.57 46.08 -2.81
CA GLY A 13 37.31 45.90 -2.07
C GLY A 13 36.43 44.78 -2.64
N PHE A 14 36.31 44.69 -3.97
CA PHE A 14 35.50 43.67 -4.63
C PHE A 14 36.12 42.27 -4.55
N SER A 15 37.45 42.14 -4.63
CA SER A 15 38.15 40.87 -4.48
C SER A 15 38.16 40.37 -3.02
N CYS A 16 38.15 41.27 -2.04
CA CYS A 16 38.03 40.91 -0.61
C CYS A 16 36.62 40.40 -0.28
N SER A 17 35.55 40.99 -0.81
CA SER A 17 34.16 40.52 -0.60
C SER A 17 33.83 39.18 -1.28
N VAL A 18 34.52 38.81 -2.36
CA VAL A 18 34.34 37.52 -3.05
C VAL A 18 35.06 36.38 -2.31
N LEU A 19 36.20 36.67 -1.66
CA LEU A 19 36.91 35.70 -0.82
C LEU A 19 36.11 35.33 0.45
N PHE A 20 35.50 36.30 1.13
CA PHE A 20 34.67 36.01 2.32
C PHE A 20 33.38 35.24 2.00
N ALA A 21 32.72 35.50 0.87
CA ALA A 21 31.52 34.77 0.46
C ALA A 21 31.80 33.31 0.04
N GLN A 22 33.02 33.04 -0.44
CA GLN A 22 33.46 31.71 -0.87
C GLN A 22 33.86 30.84 0.34
N ASP A 23 34.49 31.42 1.36
CA ASP A 23 34.81 30.74 2.63
C ASP A 23 33.56 30.37 3.43
N ASP A 24 32.52 31.20 3.43
CA ASP A 24 31.24 30.89 4.08
C ASP A 24 30.50 29.73 3.38
N LYS A 25 30.52 29.66 2.04
CA LYS A 25 29.89 28.56 1.31
C LYS A 25 30.62 27.23 1.52
N VAL A 26 31.95 27.24 1.44
CA VAL A 26 32.77 26.02 1.63
C VAL A 26 32.65 25.52 3.08
N SER A 27 32.66 26.42 4.07
CA SER A 27 32.49 26.05 5.48
C SER A 27 31.08 25.55 5.80
N LEU A 28 30.03 26.12 5.19
CA LEU A 28 28.65 25.63 5.31
C LEU A 28 28.46 24.28 4.60
N GLU A 29 29.09 24.04 3.45
CA GLU A 29 29.08 22.74 2.77
C GLU A 29 29.83 21.67 3.58
N ALA A 30 30.97 22.01 4.17
CA ALA A 30 31.70 21.13 5.08
C ALA A 30 30.86 20.80 6.33
N ARG A 31 30.20 21.81 6.93
CA ARG A 31 29.31 21.63 8.08
C ARG A 31 28.04 20.85 7.73
N LYS A 32 27.49 21.02 6.52
CA LYS A 32 26.39 20.20 5.97
C LYS A 32 26.82 18.75 5.79
N ALA A 33 28.03 18.51 5.26
CA ALA A 33 28.57 17.16 5.08
C ALA A 33 28.81 16.47 6.45
N GLU A 34 29.32 17.22 7.42
CA GLU A 34 29.51 16.74 8.79
C GLU A 34 28.18 16.42 9.48
N LEU A 35 27.20 17.33 9.41
CA LEU A 35 25.84 17.07 9.89
C LEU A 35 25.20 15.87 9.18
N ALA A 36 25.41 15.71 7.87
CA ALA A 36 24.92 14.56 7.12
C ALA A 36 25.54 13.24 7.59
N LYS A 37 26.83 13.24 7.94
CA LYS A 37 27.50 12.08 8.54
C LYS A 37 26.94 11.76 9.92
N GLN A 38 26.75 12.77 10.78
CA GLN A 38 26.15 12.58 12.10
C GLN A 38 24.72 12.05 12.00
N VAL A 39 23.89 12.59 11.09
CA VAL A 39 22.55 12.06 10.80
C VAL A 39 22.63 10.63 10.32
N THR A 40 23.59 10.28 9.45
CA THR A 40 23.75 8.91 8.95
C THR A 40 24.15 7.95 10.07
N GLY A 41 25.09 8.35 10.94
CA GLY A 41 25.49 7.58 12.12
C GLY A 41 24.34 7.35 13.08
N LEU A 42 23.62 8.42 13.46
CA LEU A 42 22.43 8.35 14.31
C LEU A 42 21.30 7.52 13.68
N THR A 43 21.12 7.56 12.35
CA THR A 43 20.16 6.71 11.64
C THR A 43 20.55 5.23 11.74
N GLY A 44 21.85 4.93 11.65
CA GLY A 44 22.36 3.57 11.83
C GLY A 44 22.16 3.05 13.26
N GLU A 45 22.45 3.87 14.26
CA GLU A 45 22.20 3.53 15.66
C GLU A 45 20.69 3.34 15.93
N LEU A 46 19.85 4.23 15.40
CA LEU A 46 18.39 4.11 15.49
C LEU A 46 17.89 2.81 14.86
N ALA A 47 18.41 2.43 13.69
CA ALA A 47 18.07 1.16 13.05
C ALA A 47 18.51 -0.04 13.90
N GLY A 48 19.68 0.04 14.53
CA GLY A 48 20.17 -1.00 15.45
C GLY A 48 19.32 -1.12 16.72
N VAL A 49 18.88 0.00 17.30
CA VAL A 49 17.96 0.02 18.44
C VAL A 49 16.58 -0.49 18.02
N GLN A 50 16.07 -0.08 16.86
CA GLN A 50 14.80 -0.57 16.32
C GLN A 50 14.84 -2.08 16.08
N ALA A 51 15.94 -2.64 15.57
CA ALA A 51 16.09 -4.08 15.41
C ALA A 51 16.04 -4.82 16.76
N LYS A 52 16.60 -4.23 17.82
CA LYS A 52 16.49 -4.78 19.19
C LYS A 52 15.08 -4.67 19.75
N LEU A 53 14.38 -3.55 19.51
CA LEU A 53 12.97 -3.38 19.89
C LEU A 53 12.06 -4.35 19.14
N ASP A 54 12.31 -4.56 17.84
CA ASP A 54 11.61 -5.53 17.00
C ASP A 54 11.95 -6.98 17.37
N ALA A 55 13.02 -7.24 18.12
CA ALA A 55 13.28 -8.57 18.67
C ALA A 55 12.46 -8.83 19.95
N LEU A 56 11.99 -7.79 20.63
CA LEU A 56 11.24 -7.92 21.87
C LEU A 56 9.76 -8.24 21.63
N PRO A 57 9.11 -8.98 22.56
CA PRO A 57 7.67 -9.16 22.55
C PRO A 57 6.93 -7.84 22.72
N GLY A 58 5.90 -7.61 21.91
CA GLY A 58 5.11 -6.38 22.00
C GLY A 58 4.27 -6.05 20.78
N TRP A 59 3.62 -4.89 20.86
CA TRP A 59 2.83 -4.33 19.78
C TRP A 59 3.71 -3.59 18.78
N ARG A 60 3.55 -3.93 17.51
CA ARG A 60 4.13 -3.23 16.37
C ARG A 60 3.01 -2.59 15.58
N LYS A 61 3.05 -1.27 15.48
CA LYS A 61 2.04 -0.48 14.76
C LYS A 61 2.71 0.19 13.58
N GLY A 62 1.98 0.39 12.50
CA GLY A 62 2.48 1.15 11.38
C GLY A 62 1.36 1.57 10.44
N TYR A 63 1.67 2.58 9.63
CA TYR A 63 0.75 3.14 8.66
C TYR A 63 1.52 3.49 7.39
N ALA A 64 0.93 3.17 6.24
CA ALA A 64 1.42 3.59 4.94
C ALA A 64 0.23 4.00 4.08
N GLY A 65 0.26 5.20 3.54
CA GLY A 65 -0.78 5.72 2.66
C GLY A 65 -0.21 6.27 1.37
N LEU A 66 -0.97 6.15 0.29
CA LEU A 66 -0.72 6.79 -0.99
C LEU A 66 -1.85 7.79 -1.23
N VAL A 67 -1.49 9.04 -1.48
CA VAL A 67 -2.45 10.12 -1.72
C VAL A 67 -1.93 10.91 -2.92
N GLY A 68 -2.72 11.00 -4.01
CA GLY A 68 -2.25 11.74 -5.17
C GLY A 68 -3.23 11.88 -6.34
N PHE A 69 -2.82 12.74 -7.28
CA PHE A 69 -3.31 12.78 -8.65
C PHE A 69 -2.58 11.70 -9.44
N ASN A 70 -3.30 10.74 -9.99
CA ASN A 70 -2.68 9.52 -10.50
C ASN A 70 -3.17 9.19 -11.91
N LEU A 71 -2.30 8.50 -12.64
CA LEU A 71 -2.65 7.77 -13.86
C LEU A 71 -3.12 6.38 -13.45
N THR A 72 -4.40 6.08 -13.63
CA THR A 72 -4.92 4.74 -13.38
C THR A 72 -5.31 4.09 -14.70
N LYS A 73 -4.84 2.85 -14.90
CA LYS A 73 -5.33 2.00 -15.98
C LYS A 73 -6.14 0.86 -15.37
N LEU A 74 -7.42 0.81 -15.75
CA LEU A 74 -8.37 -0.20 -15.31
C LEU A 74 -8.70 -1.13 -16.46
N THR A 75 -8.65 -2.42 -16.20
CA THR A 75 -9.14 -3.44 -17.14
C THR A 75 -10.07 -4.38 -16.37
N ASN A 76 -11.34 -4.42 -16.76
CA ASN A 76 -12.42 -5.21 -16.15
C ASN A 76 -12.71 -4.91 -14.67
N TRP A 77 -12.39 -3.72 -14.15
CA TRP A 77 -12.58 -3.42 -12.72
C TRP A 77 -14.06 -3.10 -12.38
N ARG A 78 -14.82 -4.10 -11.91
CA ARG A 78 -16.29 -4.02 -11.73
C ARG A 78 -16.74 -2.97 -10.71
N GLN A 79 -15.95 -2.72 -9.67
CA GLN A 79 -16.28 -1.71 -8.66
C GLN A 79 -16.23 -0.28 -9.22
N ASN A 80 -15.69 -0.10 -10.44
CA ASN A 80 -15.77 1.14 -11.19
C ASN A 80 -17.00 1.14 -12.12
N PRO A 81 -17.77 2.25 -12.18
CA PRO A 81 -18.85 2.41 -13.15
C PRO A 81 -18.42 2.35 -14.62
N LEU A 82 -17.13 2.57 -14.92
CA LEU A 82 -16.50 2.37 -16.22
C LEU A 82 -15.39 1.29 -16.10
N PRO A 83 -15.74 0.00 -16.25
CA PRO A 83 -14.81 -1.12 -16.06
C PRO A 83 -13.67 -1.18 -17.09
N TYR A 84 -13.76 -0.42 -18.19
CA TYR A 84 -12.69 -0.20 -19.17
C TYR A 84 -12.37 1.29 -19.21
N SER A 85 -11.27 1.71 -18.57
CA SER A 85 -10.90 3.12 -18.59
C SER A 85 -9.41 3.35 -18.30
N THR A 86 -8.85 4.31 -19.03
CA THR A 86 -7.56 4.94 -18.71
C THR A 86 -7.90 6.37 -18.32
N THR A 87 -7.78 6.72 -17.04
CA THR A 87 -8.26 8.04 -16.55
C THR A 87 -7.28 8.69 -15.59
N ASN A 88 -7.26 10.02 -15.62
CA ASN A 88 -6.72 10.85 -14.55
C ASN A 88 -7.75 10.87 -13.42
N ASN A 89 -7.39 10.36 -12.25
CA ASN A 89 -8.28 10.29 -11.11
C ASN A 89 -7.56 10.68 -9.81
N ILE A 90 -8.35 11.08 -8.82
CA ILE A 90 -7.86 11.29 -7.46
C ILE A 90 -8.18 10.02 -6.71
N ASN A 91 -7.14 9.35 -6.24
CA ASN A 91 -7.30 8.14 -5.43
C ASN A 91 -6.53 8.29 -4.11
N PHE A 92 -7.11 7.73 -3.07
CA PHE A 92 -6.54 7.54 -1.75
C PHE A 92 -6.40 6.05 -1.51
N ASN A 93 -5.20 5.60 -1.14
CA ASN A 93 -4.97 4.21 -0.72
C ASN A 93 -4.25 4.22 0.63
N GLY A 94 -4.97 4.07 1.73
CA GLY A 94 -4.43 4.00 3.08
C GLY A 94 -4.31 2.56 3.57
N SER A 95 -3.24 2.23 4.27
CA SER A 95 -3.05 0.95 4.96
C SER A 95 -2.50 1.16 6.36
N ALA A 96 -3.06 0.45 7.34
CA ALA A 96 -2.64 0.48 8.73
C ALA A 96 -2.50 -0.95 9.26
N PHE A 97 -1.60 -1.16 10.23
CA PHE A 97 -1.50 -2.44 10.93
C PHE A 97 -1.18 -2.26 12.41
N ALA A 98 -1.63 -3.23 13.20
CA ALA A 98 -1.33 -3.37 14.62
C ALA A 98 -1.12 -4.87 14.93
N ASN A 99 0.14 -5.24 15.12
CA ASN A 99 0.56 -6.63 15.28
C ASN A 99 1.17 -6.84 16.66
N LEU A 100 0.53 -7.64 17.50
CA LEU A 100 1.10 -8.14 18.74
C LEU A 100 1.94 -9.38 18.44
N ILE A 101 3.24 -9.30 18.65
CA ILE A 101 4.16 -10.43 18.49
C ILE A 101 4.66 -10.84 19.87
N GLN A 102 4.36 -12.06 20.28
CA GLN A 102 4.85 -12.68 21.52
C GLN A 102 5.66 -13.93 21.17
N ASP A 103 6.27 -14.58 22.16
CA ASP A 103 7.06 -15.80 21.91
C ASP A 103 6.15 -16.97 21.46
N LYS A 104 5.08 -17.21 22.22
CA LYS A 104 4.16 -18.34 21.97
C LYS A 104 3.04 -18.04 21.00
N TYR A 105 2.65 -16.79 20.81
CA TYR A 105 1.54 -16.44 19.93
C TYR A 105 1.80 -15.13 19.19
N PHE A 106 0.97 -14.86 18.19
CA PHE A 106 0.90 -13.57 17.54
C PHE A 106 -0.57 -13.21 17.27
N TRP A 107 -0.84 -11.92 17.22
CA TRP A 107 -2.11 -11.38 16.79
C TRP A 107 -1.86 -10.24 15.82
N ARG A 108 -2.10 -10.49 14.54
CA ARG A 108 -1.82 -9.58 13.44
C ARG A 108 -3.12 -8.96 12.96
N ASN A 109 -3.19 -7.64 12.96
CA ASN A 109 -4.37 -6.91 12.51
C ASN A 109 -3.95 -5.92 11.43
N SER A 110 -4.71 -5.84 10.35
CA SER A 110 -4.49 -4.88 9.30
C SER A 110 -5.80 -4.31 8.78
N GLY A 111 -5.73 -3.08 8.27
CA GLY A 111 -6.82 -2.42 7.59
C GLY A 111 -6.30 -1.71 6.35
N THR A 112 -7.00 -1.83 5.24
CA THR A 112 -6.71 -1.10 4.00
C THR A 112 -7.97 -0.42 3.50
N LEU A 113 -7.86 0.86 3.15
CA LEU A 113 -8.93 1.67 2.60
C LEU A 113 -8.47 2.26 1.26
N SER A 114 -9.11 1.84 0.18
CA SER A 114 -8.86 2.32 -1.17
C SER A 114 -10.10 3.05 -1.68
N LEU A 115 -9.99 4.37 -1.85
CA LEU A 115 -11.04 5.24 -2.36
C LEU A 115 -10.56 5.93 -3.64
N GLY A 116 -11.46 6.11 -4.59
CA GLY A 116 -11.15 6.74 -5.86
C GLY A 116 -12.32 7.51 -6.42
N TRP A 117 -12.03 8.67 -7.01
CA TRP A 117 -12.99 9.52 -7.70
C TRP A 117 -12.45 9.93 -9.07
N GLN A 118 -13.29 9.79 -10.09
CA GLN A 118 -13.04 10.31 -11.44
C GLN A 118 -14.07 11.36 -11.80
N LYS A 119 -13.65 12.42 -12.50
CA LYS A 119 -14.58 13.32 -13.18
C LYS A 119 -14.82 12.78 -14.57
N LEU A 120 -16.07 12.41 -14.88
CA LEU A 120 -16.43 12.03 -16.25
C LEU A 120 -16.53 13.32 -17.08
N GLN A 121 -15.76 13.42 -18.17
CA GLN A 121 -16.02 14.43 -19.20
C GLN A 121 -17.21 13.95 -20.03
N ALA A 122 -18.32 14.69 -19.98
CA ALA A 122 -19.45 14.48 -20.87
C ALA A 122 -19.05 14.98 -22.27
N ASP A 123 -19.33 14.16 -23.30
CA ASP A 123 -19.23 14.59 -24.68
C ASP A 123 -20.36 15.62 -24.92
N THR A 124 -20.00 16.88 -25.15
CA THR A 124 -20.90 18.04 -25.13
C THR A 124 -21.92 18.08 -26.28
N ALA A 125 -22.09 17.00 -27.03
CA ALA A 125 -23.07 16.91 -28.11
C ALA A 125 -24.41 16.25 -27.74
N LYS A 126 -24.57 15.53 -26.61
CA LYS A 126 -25.79 14.72 -26.35
C LYS A 126 -26.26 14.53 -24.88
N SER A 127 -25.96 15.41 -23.91
CA SER A 127 -26.53 15.23 -22.56
C SER A 127 -26.70 16.51 -21.75
N GLU A 128 -27.90 16.69 -21.17
CA GLU A 128 -28.24 17.76 -20.21
C GLU A 128 -27.64 17.54 -18.79
N ASN A 129 -26.88 16.46 -18.57
CA ASN A 129 -26.35 16.14 -17.24
C ASN A 129 -24.92 16.67 -17.05
N LYS A 130 -24.75 17.47 -16.00
CA LYS A 130 -23.51 18.14 -15.58
C LYS A 130 -22.41 17.14 -15.21
N SER A 131 -21.15 17.55 -15.34
CA SER A 131 -19.97 16.74 -15.04
C SER A 131 -19.84 16.44 -13.54
N ASP A 132 -20.41 15.32 -13.09
CA ASP A 132 -20.30 14.89 -11.69
C ASP A 132 -19.08 13.99 -11.47
N TYR A 133 -18.51 14.06 -10.27
CA TYR A 133 -17.48 13.13 -9.82
C TYR A 133 -18.12 11.77 -9.50
N VAL A 134 -17.59 10.71 -10.09
CA VAL A 134 -18.08 9.35 -9.90
C VAL A 134 -17.01 8.53 -9.17
N SER A 135 -17.43 7.81 -8.12
CA SER A 135 -16.52 6.92 -7.38
C SER A 135 -16.08 5.74 -8.26
N THR A 136 -14.77 5.51 -8.34
CA THR A 136 -14.11 4.52 -9.19
C THR A 136 -13.56 3.32 -8.44
N VAL A 137 -13.16 3.55 -7.20
CA VAL A 137 -12.60 2.55 -6.29
C VAL A 137 -13.21 2.84 -4.93
N ASP A 138 -13.72 1.81 -4.27
CA ASP A 138 -14.37 1.91 -2.97
C ASP A 138 -14.27 0.56 -2.27
N VAL A 139 -13.14 0.34 -1.59
CA VAL A 139 -12.83 -0.94 -0.94
C VAL A 139 -12.23 -0.67 0.42
N LEU A 140 -12.88 -1.19 1.46
CA LEU A 140 -12.34 -1.38 2.79
C LEU A 140 -12.09 -2.87 2.99
N THR A 141 -10.89 -3.21 3.45
CA THR A 141 -10.54 -4.55 3.90
C THR A 141 -10.00 -4.45 5.32
N LEU A 142 -10.52 -5.28 6.22
CA LEU A 142 -10.06 -5.45 7.59
C LEU A 142 -9.66 -6.91 7.78
N SER A 143 -8.55 -7.18 8.45
CA SER A 143 -8.05 -8.52 8.69
C SER A 143 -7.57 -8.66 10.13
N SER A 144 -7.88 -9.79 10.76
CA SER A 144 -7.40 -10.18 12.07
C SER A 144 -6.99 -11.65 12.02
N LEU A 145 -5.70 -11.91 12.20
CA LEU A 145 -5.09 -13.22 12.21
C LEU A 145 -4.48 -13.49 13.59
N TYR A 146 -5.04 -14.46 14.30
CA TYR A 146 -4.47 -14.95 15.55
C TYR A 146 -3.77 -16.28 15.31
N GLY A 147 -2.59 -16.50 15.88
CA GLY A 147 -1.89 -17.77 15.77
C GLY A 147 -1.08 -18.13 17.00
N TYR A 148 -1.09 -19.42 17.33
CA TYR A 148 -0.30 -20.04 18.39
C TYR A 148 0.82 -20.88 17.79
N ARG A 149 2.07 -20.56 18.14
CA ARG A 149 3.27 -21.21 17.57
C ARG A 149 3.43 -22.63 18.10
N ILE A 150 3.43 -23.58 17.18
CA ILE A 150 3.80 -24.98 17.40
C ILE A 150 5.33 -25.10 17.30
N THR A 151 5.92 -24.41 16.32
CA THR A 151 7.38 -24.25 16.16
C THR A 151 7.69 -22.77 15.95
N PRO A 152 8.98 -22.34 15.97
CA PRO A 152 9.34 -20.95 15.71
C PRO A 152 8.82 -20.42 14.37
N LYS A 153 8.57 -21.31 13.38
CA LYS A 153 8.13 -20.97 12.02
C LYS A 153 6.69 -21.39 11.72
N LEU A 154 6.08 -22.30 12.48
CA LEU A 154 4.75 -22.83 12.22
C LEU A 154 3.81 -22.55 13.40
N ALA A 155 2.61 -22.10 13.08
CA ALA A 155 1.56 -21.83 14.05
C ALA A 155 0.23 -22.43 13.61
N ALA A 156 -0.56 -22.91 14.57
CA ALA A 156 -2.00 -23.09 14.36
C ALA A 156 -2.65 -21.70 14.43
N SER A 157 -3.56 -21.38 13.52
CA SER A 157 -4.10 -20.03 13.40
C SER A 157 -5.57 -19.98 12.96
N ALA A 158 -6.20 -18.87 13.31
CA ALA A 158 -7.54 -18.48 12.90
C ALA A 158 -7.51 -17.09 12.27
N LEU A 159 -8.27 -16.89 11.20
CA LEU A 159 -8.33 -15.67 10.41
C LEU A 159 -9.79 -15.20 10.31
N ALA A 160 -9.98 -13.91 10.52
CA ALA A 160 -11.18 -13.20 10.10
C ALA A 160 -10.77 -12.09 9.14
N GLU A 161 -11.31 -12.12 7.91
CA GLU A 161 -11.09 -11.04 6.93
C GLU A 161 -12.44 -10.54 6.44
N PHE A 162 -12.64 -9.23 6.55
CA PHE A 162 -13.86 -8.55 6.16
C PHE A 162 -13.56 -7.55 5.04
N ARG A 163 -14.30 -7.62 3.93
CA ARG A 163 -14.15 -6.72 2.78
C ARG A 163 -15.49 -6.12 2.39
N THR A 164 -15.55 -4.81 2.17
CA THR A 164 -16.79 -4.12 1.77
C THR A 164 -16.51 -2.86 0.95
N ALA A 165 -17.52 -2.36 0.23
CA ALA A 165 -17.60 -0.96 -0.19
C ALA A 165 -18.06 -0.05 0.98
N VAL A 166 -17.67 1.23 0.97
CA VAL A 166 -17.92 2.20 2.05
C VAL A 166 -18.69 3.44 1.56
N ILE A 167 -18.40 3.94 0.36
CA ILE A 167 -18.99 5.16 -0.22
C ILE A 167 -20.32 4.84 -0.90
N LYS A 168 -20.33 3.96 -1.92
CA LYS A 168 -21.51 3.69 -2.75
C LYS A 168 -21.98 2.26 -2.49
N ASN A 169 -23.22 2.10 -2.04
CA ASN A 169 -23.76 0.81 -1.57
C ASN A 169 -22.93 0.22 -0.42
N ALA A 170 -22.70 1.01 0.62
CA ALA A 170 -22.00 0.57 1.83
C ALA A 170 -22.53 -0.79 2.30
N PHE A 171 -21.62 -1.72 2.59
CA PHE A 171 -21.94 -3.08 3.03
C PHE A 171 -22.70 -3.95 1.99
N ASN A 172 -22.68 -3.58 0.70
CA ASN A 172 -23.37 -4.35 -0.35
C ASN A 172 -22.64 -4.34 -1.71
N PRO A 173 -21.94 -5.43 -2.10
CA PRO A 173 -21.72 -6.65 -1.31
C PRO A 173 -20.64 -6.46 -0.24
N ALA A 174 -20.77 -7.20 0.86
CA ALA A 174 -19.71 -7.40 1.83
C ALA A 174 -19.29 -8.87 1.85
N TYR A 175 -18.01 -9.13 2.10
CA TYR A 175 -17.41 -10.45 2.15
C TYR A 175 -16.79 -10.66 3.52
N LEU A 176 -17.04 -11.83 4.12
CA LEU A 176 -16.46 -12.24 5.39
C LEU A 176 -15.86 -13.63 5.22
N ASP A 177 -14.54 -13.72 5.35
CA ASP A 177 -13.81 -14.97 5.41
C ASP A 177 -13.51 -15.32 6.86
N LEU A 178 -13.97 -16.48 7.31
CA LEU A 178 -13.63 -17.05 8.60
C LEU A 178 -12.88 -18.36 8.38
N GLY A 179 -11.60 -18.36 8.71
CA GLY A 179 -10.67 -19.45 8.42
C GLY A 179 -10.00 -20.01 9.67
N ILE A 180 -9.76 -21.32 9.69
CA ILE A 180 -8.85 -21.96 10.63
C ILE A 180 -7.88 -22.87 9.89
N GLY A 181 -6.66 -22.98 10.41
CA GLY A 181 -5.63 -23.84 9.84
C GLY A 181 -4.25 -23.51 10.38
N GLY A 182 -3.29 -23.31 9.48
CA GLY A 182 -1.90 -23.04 9.82
C GLY A 182 -1.39 -21.71 9.27
N THR A 183 -0.39 -21.17 9.94
CA THR A 183 0.45 -20.08 9.43
C THR A 183 1.91 -20.50 9.47
N TRP A 184 2.59 -20.33 8.35
CA TRP A 184 4.00 -20.56 8.17
C TRP A 184 4.73 -19.23 7.98
N THR A 185 5.77 -18.98 8.75
CA THR A 185 6.63 -17.78 8.68
C THR A 185 8.07 -18.26 8.46
N PRO A 186 8.45 -18.60 7.22
CA PRO A 186 9.78 -19.15 6.92
C PRO A 186 10.93 -18.17 7.20
N ILE A 187 10.68 -16.89 6.92
CA ILE A 187 11.54 -15.72 7.16
C ILE A 187 10.67 -14.59 7.75
N PRO A 188 11.25 -13.61 8.47
CA PRO A 188 10.49 -12.54 9.11
C PRO A 188 9.59 -11.72 8.16
N GLU A 189 10.02 -11.57 6.91
CA GLU A 189 9.35 -10.75 5.89
C GLU A 189 8.25 -11.49 5.12
N LEU A 190 8.12 -12.81 5.28
CA LEU A 190 7.15 -13.65 4.57
C LEU A 190 6.23 -14.39 5.54
N ILE A 191 4.93 -14.12 5.42
CA ILE A 191 3.88 -14.79 6.19
C ILE A 191 2.96 -15.53 5.22
N VAL A 192 2.88 -16.85 5.35
CA VAL A 192 2.01 -17.71 4.55
C VAL A 192 0.92 -18.27 5.46
N VAL A 193 -0.34 -17.97 5.18
CA VAL A 193 -1.52 -18.53 5.84
C VAL A 193 -2.11 -19.60 4.93
N PHE A 194 -2.37 -20.78 5.48
CA PHE A 194 -3.04 -21.87 4.80
C PHE A 194 -4.17 -22.39 5.69
N HIS A 195 -5.39 -21.99 5.36
CA HIS A 195 -6.60 -22.31 6.11
C HIS A 195 -7.49 -23.22 5.27
N PRO A 196 -7.37 -24.56 5.42
CA PRO A 196 -8.18 -25.51 4.65
C PRO A 196 -9.67 -25.44 5.02
N LEU A 197 -9.99 -24.92 6.20
CA LEU A 197 -11.36 -24.69 6.63
C LEU A 197 -11.60 -23.19 6.68
N ASN A 198 -11.96 -22.60 5.54
CA ASN A 198 -12.37 -21.22 5.41
C ASN A 198 -13.77 -21.10 4.84
N TYR A 199 -14.67 -20.47 5.59
CA TYR A 199 -16.00 -20.15 5.11
C TYR A 199 -16.01 -18.73 4.55
N ASN A 200 -16.23 -18.62 3.24
CA ASN A 200 -16.43 -17.35 2.54
C ASN A 200 -17.92 -17.03 2.54
N TYR A 201 -18.31 -16.07 3.37
CA TYR A 201 -19.68 -15.60 3.48
C TYR A 201 -19.86 -14.29 2.74
N ILE A 202 -20.87 -14.20 1.89
CA ILE A 202 -21.14 -13.01 1.08
C ILE A 202 -22.49 -12.43 1.49
N PHE A 203 -22.47 -11.19 1.96
CA PHE A 203 -23.66 -10.40 2.23
C PHE A 203 -23.97 -9.56 0.98
N SER A 204 -25.11 -9.79 0.34
CA SER A 204 -25.58 -8.92 -0.74
C SER A 204 -27.10 -8.84 -0.75
N LYS A 205 -27.65 -7.67 -1.11
CA LYS A 205 -29.09 -7.49 -1.31
C LYS A 205 -29.61 -8.22 -2.56
N ASN A 206 -28.73 -8.65 -3.48
CA ASN A 206 -29.06 -9.46 -4.65
C ASN A 206 -28.55 -10.90 -4.45
N GLU A 207 -29.34 -11.71 -3.71
CA GLU A 207 -28.96 -13.06 -3.28
C GLU A 207 -28.73 -14.05 -4.42
N THR A 208 -29.24 -13.78 -5.63
CA THR A 208 -29.11 -14.70 -6.78
C THR A 208 -27.75 -14.64 -7.48
N LYS A 209 -26.91 -13.64 -7.18
CA LYS A 209 -25.62 -13.43 -7.87
C LYS A 209 -24.40 -13.97 -7.10
N PHE A 210 -24.46 -13.99 -5.78
CA PHE A 210 -23.34 -14.33 -4.90
C PHE A 210 -23.64 -15.60 -4.12
N VAL A 211 -22.71 -16.54 -4.11
CA VAL A 211 -22.87 -17.83 -3.43
C VAL A 211 -21.75 -18.00 -2.42
N SER A 212 -22.12 -18.00 -1.13
CA SER A 212 -21.22 -18.35 -0.03
C SER A 212 -20.74 -19.80 -0.16
N SER A 213 -19.49 -20.06 0.22
CA SER A 213 -18.89 -21.39 0.10
C SER A 213 -17.88 -21.67 1.20
N LEU A 214 -17.82 -22.93 1.62
CA LEU A 214 -16.66 -23.48 2.31
C LEU A 214 -15.54 -23.72 1.30
N GLY A 215 -14.29 -23.55 1.72
CA GLY A 215 -13.14 -23.73 0.87
C GLY A 215 -11.83 -23.60 1.63
N CYS A 216 -10.73 -23.59 0.88
CA CYS A 216 -9.40 -23.33 1.38
C CYS A 216 -8.98 -21.89 1.09
N LYS A 217 -8.46 -21.17 2.09
CA LYS A 217 -7.86 -19.85 1.91
C LYS A 217 -6.35 -19.91 2.05
N ILE A 218 -5.66 -19.30 1.09
CA ILE A 218 -4.20 -19.18 1.05
C ILE A 218 -3.86 -17.70 0.97
N VAL A 219 -3.08 -17.21 1.93
CA VAL A 219 -2.57 -15.84 1.91
C VAL A 219 -1.05 -15.89 2.00
N ALA A 220 -0.34 -15.17 1.14
CA ALA A 220 1.10 -14.97 1.23
C ALA A 220 1.39 -13.47 1.24
N ASP A 221 1.88 -12.96 2.37
CA ASP A 221 2.26 -11.57 2.56
C ASP A 221 3.77 -11.46 2.65
N TYR A 222 4.36 -10.75 1.69
CA TYR A 222 5.77 -10.42 1.63
C TYR A 222 5.97 -8.91 1.73
N ASN A 223 6.83 -8.46 2.63
CA ASN A 223 7.09 -7.04 2.83
C ASN A 223 8.55 -6.82 3.25
N LYS A 224 9.36 -6.28 2.34
CA LYS A 224 10.79 -6.09 2.56
C LYS A 224 11.29 -4.78 1.96
N GLU A 225 12.18 -4.11 2.69
CA GLU A 225 13.04 -3.09 2.11
C GLU A 225 14.17 -3.77 1.33
N ILE A 226 14.10 -3.71 0.00
CA ILE A 226 15.03 -4.42 -0.89
C ILE A 226 16.31 -3.62 -1.14
N PHE A 227 16.21 -2.30 -1.13
CA PHE A 227 17.32 -1.35 -1.15
C PHE A 227 16.97 -0.20 -0.22
N LYS A 228 17.96 0.58 0.22
CA LYS A 228 17.73 1.74 1.08
C LYS A 228 16.73 2.70 0.43
N GLY A 229 15.60 2.91 1.10
CA GLY A 229 14.49 3.73 0.59
C GLY A 229 13.62 3.06 -0.46
N VAL A 230 13.82 1.78 -0.79
CA VAL A 230 12.98 1.02 -1.74
C VAL A 230 12.32 -0.15 -1.02
N LYS A 231 11.02 -0.01 -0.80
CA LYS A 231 10.18 -1.02 -0.14
C LYS A 231 9.33 -1.75 -1.16
N PHE A 232 9.47 -3.07 -1.19
CA PHE A 232 8.65 -3.94 -2.01
C PHE A 232 7.66 -4.71 -1.12
N LYS A 233 6.40 -4.70 -1.54
CA LYS A 233 5.30 -5.45 -0.93
C LYS A 233 4.67 -6.35 -1.99
N SER A 234 4.36 -7.58 -1.64
CA SER A 234 3.62 -8.50 -2.48
C SER A 234 2.65 -9.28 -1.60
N ASN A 235 1.36 -9.18 -1.89
CA ASN A 235 0.30 -9.85 -1.16
C ASN A 235 -0.52 -10.69 -2.14
N LEU A 236 -0.47 -12.00 -1.96
CA LEU A 236 -1.32 -12.96 -2.65
C LEU A 236 -2.42 -13.41 -1.69
N SER A 237 -3.67 -13.33 -2.11
CA SER A 237 -4.83 -13.86 -1.39
C SER A 237 -5.65 -14.69 -2.37
N ALA A 238 -5.77 -15.99 -2.10
CA ALA A 238 -6.49 -16.94 -2.91
C ALA A 238 -7.50 -17.70 -2.05
N PHE A 239 -8.69 -17.90 -2.60
CA PHE A 239 -9.73 -18.74 -2.01
C PHE A 239 -10.15 -19.79 -3.04
N ALA A 240 -10.06 -21.05 -2.67
CA ALA A 240 -10.46 -22.20 -3.48
C ALA A 240 -11.73 -22.83 -2.89
N SER A 241 -12.85 -22.69 -3.59
CA SER A 241 -14.14 -23.22 -3.15
C SER A 241 -14.20 -24.75 -3.27
N TYR A 242 -14.70 -25.43 -2.25
CA TYR A 242 -15.01 -26.88 -2.32
C TYR A 242 -16.33 -27.19 -3.02
N LYS A 243 -17.21 -26.19 -3.15
CA LYS A 243 -18.50 -26.35 -3.82
C LYS A 243 -18.35 -26.26 -5.34
N ASN A 244 -17.57 -25.28 -5.83
CA ASN A 244 -17.26 -25.13 -7.25
C ASN A 244 -15.97 -24.34 -7.42
N LEU A 245 -14.90 -25.04 -7.80
CA LEU A 245 -13.57 -24.47 -7.97
C LEU A 245 -13.50 -23.41 -9.07
N GLN A 246 -14.32 -23.51 -10.13
CA GLN A 246 -14.24 -22.62 -11.28
C GLN A 246 -15.03 -21.32 -11.09
N ASP A 247 -16.20 -21.41 -10.48
CA ASP A 247 -17.12 -20.26 -10.41
C ASP A 247 -17.05 -19.49 -9.09
N LEU A 248 -16.62 -20.14 -8.00
CA LEU A 248 -16.67 -19.56 -6.65
C LEU A 248 -15.29 -19.29 -6.05
N SER A 249 -14.22 -19.79 -6.68
CA SER A 249 -12.85 -19.46 -6.29
C SER A 249 -12.47 -18.05 -6.73
N ASN A 250 -11.50 -17.46 -6.04
CA ASN A 250 -10.96 -16.16 -6.40
C ASN A 250 -9.48 -16.06 -6.04
N VAL A 251 -8.78 -15.19 -6.75
CA VAL A 251 -7.37 -14.88 -6.52
C VAL A 251 -7.19 -13.37 -6.65
N THR A 252 -6.53 -12.74 -5.69
CA THR A 252 -6.05 -11.37 -5.77
C THR A 252 -4.55 -11.37 -5.50
N TRP A 253 -3.78 -10.74 -6.38
CA TRP A 253 -2.34 -10.58 -6.22
C TRP A 253 -1.99 -9.10 -6.37
N ALA A 254 -1.67 -8.46 -5.24
CA ALA A 254 -1.30 -7.06 -5.16
C ALA A 254 0.21 -6.93 -4.95
N ASN A 255 0.86 -6.11 -5.77
CA ASN A 255 2.29 -5.83 -5.70
C ASN A 255 2.48 -4.32 -5.58
N GLY A 256 3.33 -3.88 -4.67
CA GLY A 256 3.60 -2.47 -4.42
C GLY A 256 5.09 -2.21 -4.34
N LEU A 257 5.56 -1.19 -5.06
CA LEU A 257 6.93 -0.70 -5.00
C LEU A 257 6.91 0.75 -4.54
N ASN A 258 7.51 1.02 -3.38
CA ASN A 258 7.53 2.34 -2.75
C ASN A 258 8.95 2.85 -2.60
N LEU A 259 9.24 3.97 -3.25
CA LEU A 259 10.48 4.74 -3.18
C LEU A 259 10.32 5.87 -2.17
N ASN A 260 10.91 5.76 -0.98
CA ASN A 260 10.99 6.83 0.01
C ASN A 260 12.11 7.81 -0.39
N LEU A 261 11.72 9.03 -0.74
CA LEU A 261 12.63 10.08 -1.20
C LEU A 261 13.08 10.96 -0.03
N TYR A 262 12.16 11.39 0.84
CA TYR A 262 12.49 12.30 1.95
C TYR A 262 11.44 12.26 3.07
N LYS A 263 11.87 11.99 4.31
CA LYS A 263 11.04 12.05 5.54
C LYS A 263 9.68 11.32 5.40
N GLY A 264 9.68 10.15 4.75
CA GLY A 264 8.48 9.34 4.55
C GLY A 264 7.72 9.66 3.27
N LEU A 265 7.98 10.80 2.61
CA LEU A 265 7.43 11.14 1.30
C LEU A 265 8.17 10.40 0.19
N GLY A 266 7.43 9.92 -0.79
CA GLY A 266 7.97 9.08 -1.84
C GLY A 266 7.11 8.97 -3.09
N LEU A 267 7.51 8.05 -3.96
CA LEU A 267 6.72 7.59 -5.11
C LEU A 267 6.33 6.13 -4.88
N GLY A 268 5.11 5.77 -5.27
CA GLY A 268 4.56 4.43 -5.16
C GLY A 268 4.01 3.96 -6.50
N VAL A 269 4.30 2.72 -6.86
CA VAL A 269 3.60 1.98 -7.91
C VAL A 269 2.90 0.80 -7.26
N ASP A 270 1.58 0.67 -7.40
CA ASP A 270 0.85 -0.54 -7.03
C ASP A 270 0.25 -1.18 -8.27
N TYR A 271 0.43 -2.50 -8.41
CA TYR A 271 -0.18 -3.31 -9.44
C TYR A 271 -0.92 -4.48 -8.81
N THR A 272 -2.24 -4.52 -9.02
CA THR A 272 -3.11 -5.57 -8.52
C THR A 272 -3.75 -6.33 -9.67
N LEU A 273 -3.60 -7.65 -9.64
CA LEU A 273 -4.35 -8.60 -10.45
C LEU A 273 -5.45 -9.21 -9.60
N ARG A 274 -6.65 -9.37 -10.15
CA ARG A 274 -7.73 -10.08 -9.48
C ARG A 274 -8.47 -10.95 -10.48
N TRP A 275 -8.68 -12.21 -10.13
CA TRP A 275 -9.60 -13.10 -10.81
C TRP A 275 -10.71 -13.48 -9.84
N ASN A 276 -11.95 -13.14 -10.18
CA ASN A 276 -13.12 -13.45 -9.36
C ASN A 276 -14.39 -13.43 -10.23
N LYS A 277 -14.82 -14.61 -10.65
CA LYS A 277 -15.96 -14.76 -11.57
C LYS A 277 -17.28 -14.23 -11.00
N GLN A 278 -17.48 -14.33 -9.69
CA GLN A 278 -18.69 -13.80 -9.03
C GLN A 278 -18.76 -12.27 -9.12
N GLU A 279 -17.62 -11.58 -9.07
CA GLU A 279 -17.54 -10.13 -9.23
C GLU A 279 -17.62 -9.72 -10.71
N THR A 280 -17.08 -10.52 -11.65
CA THR A 280 -17.00 -10.17 -13.08
C THR A 280 -18.19 -10.61 -13.93
N GLN A 281 -19.16 -11.38 -13.41
CA GLN A 281 -20.30 -11.88 -14.21
C GLN A 281 -20.91 -10.81 -15.15
N GLY A 282 -20.88 -11.09 -16.45
CA GLY A 282 -21.33 -10.17 -17.51
C GLY A 282 -20.21 -9.31 -18.12
N LEU A 283 -18.97 -9.43 -17.65
CA LEU A 283 -17.76 -8.97 -18.34
C LEU A 283 -17.22 -10.15 -19.17
N GLY A 284 -16.73 -9.90 -20.38
CA GLY A 284 -16.22 -10.95 -21.27
C GLY A 284 -14.91 -11.61 -20.81
N ASN A 285 -14.33 -11.17 -19.69
CA ASN A 285 -13.12 -11.70 -19.09
C ASN A 285 -13.16 -11.52 -17.56
N ASP A 286 -12.82 -12.59 -16.84
CA ASP A 286 -12.86 -12.64 -15.37
C ASP A 286 -11.58 -12.10 -14.70
N LEU A 287 -10.54 -11.84 -15.49
CA LEU A 287 -9.31 -11.20 -15.02
C LEU A 287 -9.47 -9.69 -15.01
N GLN A 288 -9.29 -9.11 -13.82
CA GLN A 288 -9.27 -7.69 -13.55
C GLN A 288 -7.84 -7.27 -13.23
N SER A 289 -7.45 -6.08 -13.68
CA SER A 289 -6.17 -5.48 -13.31
C SER A 289 -6.32 -4.00 -12.95
N PHE A 290 -5.50 -3.58 -11.98
CA PHE A 290 -5.44 -2.25 -11.44
C PHE A 290 -3.97 -1.83 -11.35
N LEU A 291 -3.58 -0.80 -12.09
CA LEU A 291 -2.27 -0.16 -11.97
C LEU A 291 -2.47 1.24 -11.39
N PHE A 292 -1.71 1.54 -10.34
CA PHE A 292 -1.67 2.80 -9.64
C PHE A 292 -0.24 3.31 -9.60
N PHE A 293 -0.06 4.60 -9.89
CA PHE A 293 1.20 5.31 -9.71
C PHE A 293 0.92 6.65 -9.05
N GLY A 294 1.60 6.98 -7.96
CA GLY A 294 1.32 8.19 -7.20
C GLY A 294 2.36 8.56 -6.14
N LEU A 295 2.11 9.67 -5.45
CA LEU A 295 2.89 10.07 -4.28
C LEU A 295 2.56 9.15 -3.09
N SER A 296 3.60 8.74 -2.38
CA SER A 296 3.52 7.87 -1.21
C SER A 296 3.93 8.60 0.06
N TYR A 297 3.30 8.23 1.17
CA TYR A 297 3.71 8.66 2.51
C TYR A 297 3.70 7.47 3.47
N ALA A 298 4.83 7.19 4.10
CA ALA A 298 4.99 6.13 5.09
C ALA A 298 5.61 6.68 6.39
N LEU A 299 5.02 6.30 7.52
CA LEU A 299 5.52 6.56 8.88
C LEU A 299 5.98 5.25 9.52
#